data_AF-A0A328FHG0-F1
#
_entry.id   AF-A0A328FHG0-F1
#
_cell.length_a   1.000
_cell.length_b   1.000
_cell.length_c   1.000
_cell.angle_alpha   90.00
_cell.angle_beta   90.00
_cell.angle_gamma   90.00
#
_symmetry.space_group_name_H-M   'P 1'
#
loop_
_entity.id
_entity.type
_entity.pdbx_description
1 polymer ?
#
loop_
_entity_poly.entity_id
_entity_poly.type
_entity_poly.pdbx_seq_one_letter_code
_entity_poly.pdbx_strand_id
1 'polypeptide(L)'
;MKREFLSFIQLLSTIFKLSNNSILISQSVKKFITEIDNIKSELNHDHGPSENPIFPKIEKIEVVKKETAPKDSPELVQIEKGDLYSKFLGLVKANRLKVDELLLLHYIIDTSRVKLMTGWQEENEVSNITEWEKINDIKDVLSKKYPAVLNRFELRGFTEVSAITSYGNPKEVKIKDEIASNILDLPNDVLLKIEAIVKDNFYEHMNEVKEDDGFPF
;
A
#
# COMPACT_ATOMS: atom_id res chain seq x y z
N MET A 1 -33.30 9.36 9.26
CA MET A 1 -32.44 8.31 8.65
C MET A 1 -32.20 8.48 7.14
N LYS A 2 -33.16 8.30 6.22
CA LYS A 2 -32.90 8.40 4.76
C LYS A 2 -32.45 9.79 4.27
N ARG A 3 -32.94 10.89 4.87
CA ARG A 3 -32.52 12.25 4.49
C ARG A 3 -31.10 12.58 4.94
N GLU A 4 -30.73 12.19 6.16
CA GLU A 4 -29.41 12.46 6.74
C GLU A 4 -28.29 11.78 5.95
N PHE A 5 -28.55 10.55 5.49
CA PHE A 5 -27.61 9.80 4.65
C PHE A 5 -27.37 10.45 3.28
N LEU A 6 -28.42 10.98 2.64
CA LEU A 6 -28.28 11.66 1.35
C LEU A 6 -27.52 12.99 1.50
N SER A 7 -27.79 13.75 2.56
CA SER A 7 -27.02 14.96 2.87
C SER A 7 -25.55 14.65 3.19
N PHE A 8 -25.27 13.53 3.84
CA PHE A 8 -23.90 13.07 4.07
C PHE A 8 -23.18 12.69 2.77
N ILE A 9 -23.82 11.93 1.88
CA ILE A 9 -23.26 11.61 0.55
C ILE A 9 -22.99 12.88 -0.25
N GLN A 10 -23.90 13.86 -0.20
CA GLN A 10 -23.76 15.10 -0.93
C GLN A 10 -22.60 15.94 -0.38
N LEU A 11 -22.40 15.95 0.94
CA LEU A 11 -21.23 16.57 1.59
C LEU A 11 -19.92 15.87 1.22
N LEU A 12 -19.90 14.54 1.19
CA LEU A 12 -18.75 13.77 0.74
C LEU A 12 -18.42 14.07 -0.73
N SER A 13 -19.43 14.14 -1.60
CA SER A 13 -19.26 14.46 -3.02
C SER A 13 -18.64 15.85 -3.26
N THR A 14 -18.90 16.82 -2.38
CA THR A 14 -18.26 18.15 -2.43
C THR A 14 -16.81 18.18 -1.92
N ILE A 15 -16.43 17.26 -1.03
CA ILE A 15 -15.10 17.22 -0.40
C ILE A 15 -14.16 16.30 -1.20
N PHE A 16 -14.68 15.20 -1.74
CA PHE A 16 -13.94 14.21 -2.49
C PHE A 16 -14.24 14.35 -3.98
N LYS A 17 -13.22 14.64 -4.80
CA LYS A 17 -13.35 14.52 -6.26
C LYS A 17 -13.56 13.05 -6.61
N LEU A 18 -14.82 12.68 -6.83
CA LEU A 18 -15.20 11.34 -7.27
C LEU A 18 -14.42 10.98 -8.55
N SER A 19 -13.70 9.86 -8.51
CA SER A 19 -13.02 9.32 -9.68
C SER A 19 -14.07 8.89 -10.71
N ASN A 20 -14.05 9.46 -11.91
CA ASN A 20 -14.93 9.04 -13.01
C ASN A 20 -14.41 7.77 -13.74
N ASN A 21 -13.28 7.21 -13.29
CA ASN A 21 -12.72 6.02 -13.91
C ASN A 21 -13.53 4.79 -13.45
N SER A 22 -14.34 4.25 -14.36
CA SER A 22 -15.21 3.10 -14.10
C SER A 22 -14.45 1.86 -13.65
N ILE A 23 -13.20 1.68 -14.09
CA ILE A 23 -12.35 0.57 -13.69
C ILE A 23 -11.95 0.73 -12.22
N LEU A 24 -11.45 1.91 -11.83
CA LEU A 24 -11.08 2.21 -10.45
C LEU A 24 -12.29 2.10 -9.50
N ILE A 25 -13.46 2.59 -9.93
CA ILE A 25 -14.70 2.43 -9.17
C ILE A 25 -15.03 0.94 -9.00
N SER A 26 -15.01 0.16 -10.07
CA SER A 26 -15.36 -1.26 -10.02
C SER A 26 -14.40 -2.07 -9.13
N GLN A 27 -13.11 -1.73 -9.14
CA GLN A 27 -12.10 -2.35 -8.28
C GLN A 27 -12.31 -1.97 -6.81
N SER A 28 -12.54 -0.69 -6.52
CA SER A 28 -12.80 -0.20 -5.16
C SER A 28 -14.06 -0.84 -4.57
N VAL A 29 -15.12 -0.96 -5.36
CA VAL A 29 -16.37 -1.63 -4.95
C VAL A 29 -16.13 -3.11 -4.69
N LYS A 30 -15.38 -3.82 -5.55
CA LYS A 30 -15.04 -5.23 -5.33
C LYS A 30 -14.26 -5.41 -4.04
N LYS A 31 -13.21 -4.62 -3.82
CA LYS A 31 -12.39 -4.66 -2.60
C LYS A 31 -13.23 -4.44 -1.34
N PHE A 32 -14.10 -3.43 -1.36
CA PHE A 32 -15.00 -3.14 -0.24
C PHE A 32 -15.97 -4.31 0.06
N ILE A 33 -16.50 -4.97 -0.97
CA ILE A 33 -17.35 -6.15 -0.79
C ILE A 33 -16.55 -7.29 -0.16
N THR A 34 -15.32 -7.54 -0.64
CA THR A 34 -14.44 -8.57 -0.08
C THR A 34 -14.09 -8.30 1.38
N GLU A 35 -13.81 -7.05 1.75
CA GLU A 35 -13.57 -6.64 3.14
C GLU A 35 -14.80 -6.88 4.04
N ILE A 36 -16.00 -6.53 3.57
CA ILE A 36 -17.24 -6.81 4.30
C ILE A 36 -17.43 -8.31 4.53
N ASP A 37 -17.18 -9.12 3.50
CA ASP A 37 -17.38 -10.57 3.60
C ASP A 37 -16.33 -11.24 4.49
N ASN A 38 -15.11 -10.71 4.55
CA ASN A 38 -14.10 -11.13 5.51
C ASN A 38 -14.52 -10.80 6.96
N ILE A 39 -15.02 -9.58 7.23
CA ILE A 39 -15.52 -9.18 8.56
C ILE A 39 -16.70 -10.06 9.00
N LYS A 40 -17.63 -10.37 8.08
CA LYS A 40 -18.73 -11.30 8.37
C LYS A 40 -18.24 -12.71 8.67
N SER A 41 -17.16 -13.15 8.02
CA SER A 41 -16.58 -14.47 8.25
C SER A 41 -15.90 -14.56 9.62
N GLU A 42 -15.27 -13.47 10.08
CA GLU A 42 -14.69 -13.36 11.43
C GLU A 42 -15.75 -13.36 12.54
N LEU A 43 -16.92 -12.76 12.30
CA LEU A 43 -18.05 -12.78 13.26
C LEU A 43 -18.73 -14.15 13.41
N ASN A 44 -18.44 -15.12 12.54
CA ASN A 44 -19.03 -16.46 12.59
C ASN A 44 -18.13 -17.51 13.27
N HIS A 45 -16.94 -17.13 13.76
CA HIS A 45 -16.07 -17.99 14.57
C HIS A 45 -16.17 -17.63 16.06
N ASP A 46 -17.36 -17.79 16.64
CA ASP A 46 -17.55 -17.79 18.09
C ASP A 46 -17.94 -19.21 18.53
N HIS A 47 -16.91 -20.02 18.82
CA HIS A 47 -17.08 -21.28 19.55
C HIS A 47 -16.60 -21.07 20.99
N GLY A 48 -17.49 -21.40 21.92
CA GLY A 48 -17.37 -21.22 23.37
C GLY A 48 -16.25 -22.01 24.06
N PRO A 49 -16.27 -22.03 25.40
CA PRO A 49 -15.08 -22.12 26.23
C PRO A 49 -14.48 -23.53 26.17
N SER A 50 -13.19 -23.63 25.87
CA SER A 50 -12.41 -24.85 26.06
C SER A 50 -11.29 -24.56 27.05
N GLU A 51 -11.52 -24.98 28.28
CA GLU A 51 -10.49 -25.20 29.29
C GLU A 51 -9.58 -26.34 28.81
N ASN A 52 -8.27 -26.07 28.67
CA ASN A 52 -7.21 -26.84 29.34
C ASN A 52 -5.79 -26.40 28.91
N PRO A 53 -4.79 -26.65 29.77
CA PRO A 53 -3.70 -25.72 30.01
C PRO A 53 -2.41 -25.97 29.21
N ILE A 54 -1.63 -24.89 29.17
CA ILE A 54 -0.26 -24.77 28.68
C ILE A 54 0.68 -25.72 29.45
N PHE A 55 1.42 -26.56 28.72
CA PHE A 55 2.75 -27.03 29.14
C PHE A 55 3.71 -27.01 27.94
N PRO A 56 4.84 -26.29 28.02
CA PRO A 56 5.89 -26.34 27.02
C PRO A 56 6.89 -27.45 27.38
N LYS A 57 7.23 -28.32 26.43
CA LYS A 57 8.41 -29.18 26.53
C LYS A 57 9.36 -28.87 25.37
N ILE A 58 10.52 -28.34 25.77
CA ILE A 58 11.66 -27.93 24.95
C ILE A 58 12.40 -29.16 24.40
N GLU A 59 13.04 -28.99 23.24
CA GLU A 59 14.33 -29.56 22.76
C GLU A 59 14.23 -29.96 21.28
N LYS A 60 15.20 -29.83 20.38
CA LYS A 60 16.50 -29.14 20.22
C LYS A 60 16.90 -29.47 18.75
N ILE A 61 17.51 -28.49 18.07
CA ILE A 61 18.70 -28.65 17.20
C ILE A 61 18.61 -29.29 15.77
N GLU A 62 19.18 -28.52 14.83
CA GLU A 62 19.92 -28.84 13.57
C GLU A 62 19.28 -29.42 12.29
N VAL A 63 19.30 -28.56 11.25
CA VAL A 63 19.97 -28.68 9.94
C VAL A 63 20.24 -30.10 9.39
N VAL A 64 19.70 -30.42 8.20
CA VAL A 64 20.44 -30.77 6.94
C VAL A 64 19.48 -31.11 5.78
N LYS A 65 19.95 -30.75 4.58
CA LYS A 65 19.51 -30.84 3.18
C LYS A 65 18.67 -32.05 2.66
N LYS A 66 17.85 -31.68 1.65
CA LYS A 66 17.61 -32.25 0.29
C LYS A 66 16.53 -33.31 0.04
N GLU A 67 15.77 -33.01 -1.05
CA GLU A 67 14.93 -33.85 -1.92
C GLU A 67 13.63 -34.39 -1.26
N THR A 68 12.41 -34.17 -1.76
CA THR A 68 11.91 -34.46 -3.12
C THR A 68 10.49 -33.84 -3.25
N ALA A 69 10.09 -33.40 -4.44
CA ALA A 69 8.72 -32.97 -4.75
C ALA A 69 7.72 -34.16 -4.68
N PRO A 70 6.40 -33.93 -4.48
CA PRO A 70 5.55 -33.64 -5.65
C PRO A 70 4.41 -32.61 -5.41
N LYS A 71 4.21 -31.79 -6.46
CA LYS A 71 2.95 -31.24 -7.00
C LYS A 71 1.80 -30.92 -6.02
N ASP A 72 1.56 -29.63 -5.84
CA ASP A 72 0.29 -29.02 -6.25
C ASP A 72 0.52 -27.59 -6.72
N SER A 73 -0.05 -27.28 -7.88
CA SER A 73 0.16 -26.07 -8.67
C SER A 73 -0.50 -24.84 -8.02
N PRO A 74 0.10 -23.66 -8.21
CA PRO A 74 -0.67 -22.53 -8.72
C PRO A 74 -0.13 -22.12 -10.10
N GLU A 75 -1.05 -21.73 -10.99
CA GLU A 75 -0.81 -21.34 -12.37
C GLU A 75 0.46 -20.49 -12.58
N LEU A 76 1.37 -21.05 -13.39
CA LEU A 76 2.39 -20.28 -14.08
C LEU A 76 1.70 -19.43 -15.15
N VAL A 77 1.54 -18.14 -14.85
CA VAL A 77 1.32 -17.13 -15.89
C VAL A 77 2.53 -17.20 -16.83
N GLN A 78 2.24 -17.54 -18.08
CA GLN A 78 3.22 -17.77 -19.14
C GLN A 78 4.03 -16.49 -19.36
N ILE A 79 5.36 -16.61 -19.22
CA ILE A 79 6.30 -15.52 -19.41
C ILE A 79 6.50 -15.32 -20.91
N GLU A 80 5.63 -14.51 -21.51
CA GLU A 80 5.93 -13.84 -22.77
C GLU A 80 6.76 -12.58 -22.48
N LYS A 81 7.71 -12.28 -23.38
CA LYS A 81 8.63 -11.13 -23.38
C LYS A 81 8.11 -9.94 -22.55
N GLY A 82 8.60 -9.82 -21.33
CA GLY A 82 7.89 -9.26 -20.18
C GLY A 82 7.24 -7.88 -20.39
N ASP A 83 5.91 -7.88 -20.28
CA ASP A 83 5.08 -6.70 -20.02
C ASP A 83 5.71 -5.79 -18.94
N LEU A 84 5.56 -4.46 -19.06
CA LEU A 84 6.13 -3.50 -18.12
C LEU A 84 5.68 -3.79 -16.68
N TYR A 85 4.45 -4.25 -16.52
CA TYR A 85 3.91 -4.68 -15.24
C TYR A 85 4.69 -5.89 -14.66
N SER A 86 5.00 -6.89 -15.48
CA SER A 86 5.80 -8.04 -15.05
C SER A 86 7.22 -7.63 -14.64
N LYS A 87 7.83 -6.69 -15.38
CA LYS A 87 9.13 -6.10 -15.01
C LYS A 87 9.03 -5.35 -13.67
N PHE A 88 7.98 -4.56 -13.48
CA PHE A 88 7.70 -3.84 -12.24
C PHE A 88 7.58 -4.81 -11.05
N LEU A 89 6.73 -5.84 -11.16
CA LEU A 89 6.59 -6.87 -10.13
C LEU A 89 7.92 -7.59 -9.84
N GLY A 90 8.69 -7.90 -10.89
CA GLY A 90 10.01 -8.52 -10.75
C GLY A 90 10.97 -7.67 -9.91
N LEU A 91 10.95 -6.34 -10.06
CA LEU A 91 11.79 -5.44 -9.25
C LEU A 91 11.37 -5.40 -7.78
N VAL A 92 10.05 -5.41 -7.51
CA VAL A 92 9.54 -5.44 -6.13
C VAL A 92 9.91 -6.76 -5.46
N LYS A 93 9.65 -7.89 -6.13
CA LYS A 93 9.95 -9.23 -5.60
C LYS A 93 11.44 -9.42 -5.33
N ALA A 94 12.30 -8.91 -6.24
CA ALA A 94 13.75 -9.00 -6.12
C ALA A 94 14.38 -7.97 -5.16
N ASN A 95 13.60 -7.18 -4.42
CA ASN A 95 14.08 -6.13 -3.50
C ASN A 95 15.05 -5.14 -4.18
N ARG A 96 14.81 -4.82 -5.46
CA ARG A 96 15.64 -3.86 -6.22
C ARG A 96 15.10 -2.43 -6.14
N LEU A 97 13.92 -2.27 -5.56
CA LEU A 97 13.34 -0.97 -5.18
C LEU A 97 13.85 -0.56 -3.80
N LYS A 98 14.23 0.70 -3.66
CA LYS A 98 14.60 1.29 -2.38
C LYS A 98 13.38 1.50 -1.49
N VAL A 99 13.61 1.69 -0.19
CA VAL A 99 12.56 1.93 0.81
C VAL A 99 11.65 3.09 0.42
N ASP A 100 12.23 4.22 0.02
CA ASP A 100 11.48 5.41 -0.43
C ASP A 100 10.68 5.17 -1.72
N GLU A 101 11.14 4.28 -2.60
CA GLU A 101 10.37 3.85 -3.78
C GLU A 101 9.16 3.00 -3.40
N LEU A 102 9.30 2.13 -2.40
CA LEU A 102 8.21 1.29 -1.90
C LEU A 102 7.19 2.11 -1.11
N LEU A 103 7.64 3.11 -0.36
CA LEU A 103 6.74 4.07 0.31
C LEU A 103 5.92 4.86 -0.70
N LEU A 104 6.49 5.26 -1.85
CA LEU A 104 5.72 5.90 -2.91
C LEU A 104 4.63 4.96 -3.47
N LEU A 105 4.94 3.68 -3.64
CA LEU A 105 3.92 2.70 -4.06
C LEU A 105 2.81 2.58 -3.04
N HIS A 106 3.14 2.50 -1.75
CA HIS A 106 2.14 2.44 -0.69
C HIS A 106 1.25 3.69 -0.69
N TYR A 107 1.84 4.88 -0.80
CA TYR A 107 1.12 6.15 -0.94
C TYR A 107 0.14 6.14 -2.12
N ILE A 108 0.56 5.65 -3.29
CA ILE A 108 -0.28 5.55 -4.48
C ILE A 108 -1.44 4.57 -4.26
N ILE A 109 -1.19 3.43 -3.61
CA ILE A 109 -2.21 2.41 -3.32
C ILE A 109 -3.26 2.96 -2.35
N ASP A 110 -2.81 3.56 -1.24
CA ASP A 110 -3.69 4.09 -0.20
C ASP A 110 -4.56 5.24 -0.70
N THR A 111 -3.95 6.16 -1.46
CA THR A 111 -4.66 7.32 -1.98
C THR A 111 -5.37 7.05 -3.31
N SER A 112 -5.11 5.89 -3.93
CA SER A 112 -5.54 5.56 -5.29
C SER A 112 -5.16 6.62 -6.34
N ARG A 113 -4.11 7.41 -6.08
CA ARG A 113 -3.65 8.50 -6.96
C ARG A 113 -2.55 8.02 -7.88
N VAL A 114 -2.92 7.75 -9.13
CA VAL A 114 -1.96 7.37 -10.20
C VAL A 114 -1.31 8.58 -10.88
N LYS A 115 -1.75 9.80 -10.57
CA LYS A 115 -1.22 11.08 -11.07
C LYS A 115 -0.41 11.74 -9.97
N LEU A 116 0.81 12.11 -10.30
CA LEU A 116 1.81 12.67 -9.39
C LEU A 116 2.26 14.03 -9.93
N MET A 117 2.36 15.03 -9.05
CA MET A 117 2.77 16.37 -9.47
C MET A 117 4.29 16.49 -9.58
N THR A 118 4.77 17.24 -10.57
CA THR A 118 6.21 17.45 -10.81
C THR A 118 6.51 18.92 -11.16
N GLY A 119 7.79 19.27 -11.22
CA GLY A 119 8.23 20.62 -11.52
C GLY A 119 7.78 21.60 -10.43
N TRP A 120 7.20 22.74 -10.82
CA TRP A 120 6.74 23.74 -9.84
C TRP A 120 5.58 23.25 -8.95
N GLN A 121 4.87 22.18 -9.35
CA GLN A 121 3.80 21.59 -8.54
C GLN A 121 4.30 20.52 -7.57
N GLU A 122 5.60 20.20 -7.60
CA GLU A 122 6.23 19.19 -6.74
C GLU A 122 6.03 19.48 -5.24
N GLU A 123 6.13 20.75 -4.83
CA GLU A 123 5.94 21.16 -3.44
C GLU A 123 4.54 20.80 -2.91
N ASN A 124 3.52 20.86 -3.77
CA ASN A 124 2.16 20.46 -3.39
C ASN A 124 2.07 18.95 -3.13
N GLU A 125 2.78 18.14 -3.92
CA GLU A 125 2.80 16.70 -3.72
C GLU A 125 3.60 16.32 -2.47
N VAL A 126 4.73 17.01 -2.24
CA VAL A 126 5.49 16.86 -0.98
C VAL A 126 4.62 17.19 0.23
N SER A 127 3.79 18.24 0.16
CA SER A 127 2.84 18.57 1.22
C SER A 127 1.80 17.45 1.43
N ASN A 128 1.20 16.94 0.34
CA ASN A 128 0.24 15.82 0.39
C ASN A 128 0.86 14.58 1.03
N ILE A 129 2.10 14.24 0.65
CA ILE A 129 2.85 13.11 1.20
C ILE A 129 3.15 13.34 2.68
N THR A 130 3.58 14.54 3.06
CA THR A 130 3.88 14.88 4.46
C THR A 130 2.65 14.72 5.35
N GLU A 131 1.48 15.12 4.87
CA GLU A 131 0.21 14.91 5.58
C GLU A 131 -0.13 13.42 5.69
N TRP A 132 0.03 12.67 4.60
CA TRP A 132 -0.19 11.21 4.61
C TRP A 132 0.77 10.49 5.56
N GLU A 133 2.06 10.83 5.57
CA GLU A 133 3.06 10.28 6.50
C GLU A 133 2.65 10.56 7.95
N LYS A 134 2.19 11.78 8.26
CA LYS A 134 1.71 12.14 9.60
C LYS A 134 0.46 11.37 10.02
N ILE A 135 -0.54 11.26 9.13
CA ILE A 135 -1.79 10.56 9.42
C ILE A 135 -1.55 9.08 9.70
N ASN A 136 -0.62 8.48 8.96
CA ASN A 136 -0.27 7.07 9.09
C ASN A 136 0.89 6.83 10.06
N ASP A 137 1.39 7.87 10.74
CA ASP A 137 2.50 7.76 11.70
C ASP A 137 3.80 7.15 11.12
N ILE A 138 4.04 7.41 9.83
CA ILE A 138 5.22 6.97 9.08
C ILE A 138 6.31 8.04 9.21
N LYS A 139 7.57 7.63 9.32
CA LYS A 139 8.75 8.51 9.26
C LYS A 139 8.74 9.34 7.98
N ASP A 140 9.25 10.57 8.07
CA ASP A 140 9.29 11.56 6.98
C ASP A 140 10.35 11.26 5.90
N VAL A 141 10.30 10.06 5.33
CA VAL A 141 11.30 9.51 4.39
C VAL A 141 10.93 9.83 2.95
N LEU A 142 9.66 9.65 2.58
CA LEU A 142 9.19 9.85 1.21
C LEU A 142 9.07 11.34 0.90
N SER A 143 8.49 12.14 1.80
CA SER A 143 8.37 13.60 1.61
C SER A 143 9.72 14.26 1.31
N LYS A 144 10.78 13.88 2.04
CA LYS A 144 12.15 14.40 1.85
C LYS A 144 12.81 13.97 0.54
N LYS A 145 12.39 12.85 -0.04
CA LYS A 145 13.06 12.22 -1.20
C LYS A 145 12.18 12.11 -2.43
N TYR A 146 10.97 12.62 -2.38
CA TYR A 146 9.98 12.54 -3.45
C TYR A 146 10.55 12.87 -4.84
N PRO A 147 11.31 13.97 -5.04
CA PRO A 147 11.82 14.32 -6.37
C PRO A 147 12.80 13.27 -6.90
N ALA A 148 13.65 12.77 -6.01
CA ALA A 148 14.63 11.74 -6.35
C ALA A 148 13.96 10.37 -6.60
N VAL A 149 12.86 10.07 -5.91
CA VAL A 149 12.06 8.86 -6.14
C VAL A 149 11.37 8.95 -7.50
N LEU A 150 10.73 10.07 -7.80
CA LEU A 150 10.01 10.29 -9.04
C LEU A 150 10.93 10.15 -10.25
N ASN A 151 12.11 10.77 -10.20
CA ASN A 151 13.13 10.64 -11.25
C ASN A 151 13.55 9.17 -11.47
N ARG A 152 13.63 8.34 -10.42
CA ARG A 152 13.94 6.91 -10.61
C ARG A 152 12.80 6.14 -11.28
N PHE A 153 11.54 6.49 -11.00
CA PHE A 153 10.38 5.92 -11.69
C PHE A 153 10.38 6.31 -13.17
N GLU A 154 10.73 7.56 -13.48
CA GLU A 154 10.89 8.06 -14.85
C GLU A 154 12.02 7.33 -15.59
N LEU A 155 13.21 7.21 -14.99
CA LEU A 155 14.34 6.49 -15.57
C LEU A 155 14.06 5.01 -15.83
N ARG A 156 13.18 4.39 -15.04
CA ARG A 156 12.74 2.99 -15.23
C ARG A 156 11.62 2.86 -16.25
N GLY A 157 11.03 3.98 -16.67
CA GLY A 157 9.94 4.06 -17.64
C GLY A 157 8.59 3.68 -17.06
N PHE A 158 8.39 3.81 -15.74
CA PHE A 158 7.14 3.49 -15.04
C PHE A 158 6.12 4.63 -15.09
N THR A 159 6.58 5.84 -15.34
CA THR A 159 5.76 7.04 -15.48
C THR A 159 5.80 7.58 -16.90
N GLU A 160 4.82 8.43 -17.21
CA GLU A 160 4.76 9.23 -18.43
C GLU A 160 4.17 10.60 -18.13
N VAL A 161 4.49 11.60 -18.97
CA VAL A 161 3.98 12.96 -18.79
C VAL A 161 2.49 13.00 -19.13
N SER A 162 1.67 13.40 -18.17
CA SER A 162 0.21 13.51 -18.30
C SER A 162 -0.22 14.94 -18.61
N ALA A 163 0.50 15.93 -18.09
CA ALA A 163 0.23 17.33 -18.38
C ALA A 163 1.49 18.19 -18.41
N ILE A 164 1.46 19.19 -19.30
CA ILE A 164 2.50 20.20 -19.46
C ILE A 164 1.96 21.60 -19.18
N THR A 165 2.86 22.54 -18.97
CA THR A 165 2.59 23.98 -18.91
C THR A 165 2.53 24.57 -20.32
N SER A 166 2.05 25.82 -20.44
CA SER A 166 2.05 26.56 -21.71
C SER A 166 3.45 26.74 -22.31
N TYR A 167 4.50 26.66 -21.50
CA TYR A 167 5.91 26.75 -21.92
C TYR A 167 6.55 25.38 -22.22
N GLY A 168 5.77 24.29 -22.21
CA GLY A 168 6.26 22.94 -22.53
C GLY A 168 6.87 22.15 -21.37
N ASN A 169 6.98 22.74 -20.17
CA ASN A 169 7.52 22.04 -19.00
C ASN A 169 6.49 21.05 -18.41
N PRO A 170 6.87 19.81 -18.07
CA PRO A 170 6.00 18.88 -17.35
C PRO A 170 5.54 19.46 -16.01
N LYS A 171 4.27 19.26 -15.69
CA LYS A 171 3.68 19.63 -14.38
C LYS A 171 3.00 18.46 -13.67
N GLU A 172 2.61 17.44 -14.43
CA GLU A 172 2.00 16.21 -13.92
C GLU A 172 2.54 15.02 -14.70
N VAL A 173 2.93 13.98 -13.97
CA VAL A 173 3.22 12.66 -14.52
C VAL A 173 2.19 11.66 -14.03
N LYS A 174 1.91 10.64 -14.82
CA LYS A 174 1.06 9.51 -14.40
C LYS A 174 1.85 8.21 -14.44
N ILE A 175 1.50 7.28 -13.56
CA ILE A 175 1.90 5.88 -13.70
C ILE A 175 1.32 5.36 -15.01
N LYS A 176 2.13 4.67 -15.81
CA LYS A 176 1.69 4.10 -17.09
C LYS A 176 0.55 3.13 -16.89
N ASP A 177 -0.37 3.10 -17.85
CA ASP A 177 -1.63 2.37 -17.74
C ASP A 177 -1.41 0.84 -17.55
N GLU A 178 -0.34 0.28 -18.12
CA GLU A 178 0.10 -1.12 -17.94
C GLU A 178 0.29 -1.47 -16.44
N ILE A 179 0.87 -0.55 -15.66
CA ILE A 179 1.07 -0.72 -14.22
C ILE A 179 -0.19 -0.25 -13.47
N ALA A 180 -0.73 0.91 -13.81
CA ALA A 180 -1.84 1.54 -13.09
C ALA A 180 -3.11 0.68 -13.07
N SER A 181 -3.36 -0.12 -14.11
CA SER A 181 -4.53 -1.01 -14.18
C SER A 181 -4.53 -2.09 -13.10
N ASN A 182 -3.33 -2.47 -12.62
CA ASN A 182 -3.12 -3.56 -11.66
C ASN A 182 -2.55 -3.09 -10.32
N ILE A 183 -2.27 -1.79 -10.16
CA ILE A 183 -1.56 -1.28 -8.97
C ILE A 183 -2.40 -1.38 -7.69
N LEU A 184 -3.73 -1.41 -7.80
CA LEU A 184 -4.65 -1.60 -6.68
C LEU A 184 -4.93 -3.07 -6.36
N ASP A 185 -4.54 -3.98 -7.24
CA ASP A 185 -4.75 -5.43 -7.12
C ASP A 185 -3.41 -6.15 -7.31
N LEU A 186 -2.44 -5.77 -6.48
CA LEU A 186 -1.11 -6.36 -6.50
C LEU A 186 -1.16 -7.77 -5.90
N PRO A 187 -0.35 -8.71 -6.41
CA PRO A 187 -0.19 -10.02 -5.78
C PRO A 187 0.15 -9.93 -4.29
N ASN A 188 -0.42 -10.81 -3.47
CA ASN A 188 -0.23 -10.80 -2.01
C ASN A 188 1.25 -10.81 -1.58
N ASP A 189 2.12 -11.51 -2.31
CA ASP A 189 3.56 -11.54 -2.00
C ASP A 189 4.24 -10.18 -2.18
N VAL A 190 3.72 -9.35 -3.08
CA VAL A 190 4.17 -7.96 -3.30
C VAL A 190 3.58 -7.03 -2.25
N LEU A 191 2.29 -7.18 -1.94
CA LEU A 191 1.63 -6.38 -0.88
C LEU A 191 2.32 -6.57 0.48
N LEU A 192 2.56 -7.83 0.88
CA LEU A 192 3.24 -8.14 2.13
C LEU A 192 4.64 -7.52 2.22
N LYS A 193 5.36 -7.42 1.10
CA LYS A 193 6.67 -6.75 1.05
C LYS A 193 6.55 -5.24 1.24
N ILE A 194 5.55 -4.62 0.61
CA ILE A 194 5.29 -3.19 0.78
C ILE A 194 4.91 -2.90 2.23
N GLU A 195 3.96 -3.66 2.79
CA GLU A 195 3.51 -3.52 4.17
C GLU A 195 4.62 -3.74 5.20
N ALA A 196 5.51 -4.72 4.98
CA ALA A 196 6.65 -4.95 5.87
C ALA A 196 7.58 -3.73 5.94
N ILE A 197 7.86 -3.10 4.80
CA ILE A 197 8.70 -1.91 4.74
C ILE A 197 8.02 -0.72 5.40
N VAL A 198 6.70 -0.58 5.25
CA VAL A 198 5.94 0.48 5.94
C VAL A 198 6.02 0.29 7.45
N LYS A 199 5.86 -0.95 7.92
CA LYS A 199 5.98 -1.32 9.34
C LYS A 199 7.33 -0.93 9.95
N ASP A 200 8.42 -1.18 9.22
CA ASP A 200 9.77 -0.82 9.66
C ASP A 200 9.99 0.72 9.69
N ASN A 201 9.12 1.49 9.04
CA ASN A 201 9.19 2.94 8.95
C ASN A 201 8.18 3.68 9.84
N PHE A 202 7.43 3.00 10.72
CA PHE A 202 6.67 3.70 11.77
C PHE A 202 7.60 4.38 12.79
N TYR A 203 7.08 5.40 13.46
CA TYR A 203 7.78 5.95 14.63
C TYR A 203 7.80 4.91 15.75
N GLU A 204 8.96 4.76 16.40
CA GLU A 204 9.05 3.99 17.63
C GLU A 204 8.36 4.79 18.74
N HIS A 205 7.09 4.49 19.01
CA HIS A 205 6.48 4.94 20.25
C HIS A 205 7.13 4.15 21.37
N MET A 206 8.09 4.77 22.06
CA MET A 206 8.43 4.30 23.39
C MET A 206 7.15 4.37 24.20
N ASN A 207 6.62 3.20 24.56
CA ASN A 207 5.55 3.13 25.54
C ASN A 207 6.10 3.82 26.79
N GLU A 208 5.70 5.07 27.03
CA GLU A 208 5.84 5.69 28.33
C GLU A 208 5.06 4.78 29.28
N VAL A 209 5.81 3.92 29.97
CA VAL A 209 5.32 3.24 31.16
C VAL A 209 4.88 4.38 32.04
N LYS A 210 3.56 4.57 32.16
CA LYS A 210 2.99 5.42 33.19
C LYS A 210 3.58 4.89 34.49
N GLU A 211 4.56 5.62 35.03
CA GLU A 211 4.91 5.46 36.42
C GLU A 211 3.58 5.65 37.16
N ASP A 212 3.17 4.58 37.81
CA ASP A 212 2.07 4.59 38.76
C ASP A 212 2.52 5.60 39.82
N ASP A 213 2.11 6.86 39.63
CA ASP A 213 2.18 7.92 40.62
C ASP A 213 1.29 7.43 41.76
N GLY A 214 1.88 6.58 42.59
CA GLY A 214 1.29 6.03 43.79
C GLY A 214 0.97 7.19 44.69
N PHE A 215 -0.24 7.73 44.52
CA PHE A 215 -0.84 8.69 45.42
C PHE A 215 -0.88 8.03 46.81
N PRO A 216 -0.09 8.52 47.77
CA PRO A 216 -0.18 8.04 49.13
C PRO A 216 -1.35 8.79 49.79
N PHE A 217 -2.44 8.05 50.02
CA PHE A 217 -3.54 8.30 50.97
C PHE A 217 -4.23 9.67 50.97
#